data_AF-A0A852M5X6-F1
#
_entry.id   AF-A0A852M5X6-F1
#
_cell.length_a   1.000
_cell.length_b   1.000
_cell.length_c   1.000
_cell.angle_alpha   90.00
_cell.angle_beta   90.00
_cell.angle_gamma   90.00
#
_symmetry.space_group_name_H-M   'P 1'
#
loop_
_entity.id
_entity.type
_entity.pdbx_description
1 polymer ?
#
loop_
_entity_poly.entity_id
_entity_poly.type
_entity_poly.pdbx_seq_one_letter_code
_entity_poly.pdbx_strand_id
1 'polypeptide(L)'
;ADLVHTIGESAALGAAGLVLWGDLSYSRSAESCASLRHYLVSTLGPYVANVTVAAQECSSRWCHGHGRCVRRQLHDLGSLLHLGTTSLASFRCHCYRGWSGEGC
;
A
#
# COMPACT_ATOMS: atom_id res chain seq x y z
N ALA A 1 13.69 -2.43 -3.34
CA ALA A 1 13.88 -1.89 -1.98
C ALA A 1 13.06 -0.61 -1.80
N ASP A 2 13.22 0.41 -2.66
CA ASP A 2 12.61 1.74 -2.45
C ASP A 2 11.08 1.76 -2.41
N LEU A 3 10.39 0.98 -3.25
CA LEU A 3 8.92 0.91 -3.22
C LEU A 3 8.39 0.38 -1.88
N VAL A 4 9.14 -0.50 -1.23
CA VAL A 4 8.80 -1.05 0.09
C VAL A 4 8.87 0.01 1.17
N HIS A 5 9.95 0.80 1.18
CA HIS A 5 10.17 1.84 2.17
C HIS A 5 9.43 3.15 1.87
N THR A 6 8.60 3.20 0.83
CA THR A 6 7.79 4.39 0.46
C THR A 6 6.30 4.04 0.35
N ILE A 7 5.91 3.36 -0.72
CA ILE A 7 4.54 2.94 -0.99
C ILE A 7 4.08 1.90 0.04
N GLY A 8 4.91 0.88 0.30
CA GLY A 8 4.62 -0.17 1.29
C GLY A 8 4.46 0.40 2.69
N GLU A 9 5.37 1.28 3.09
CA GLU A 9 5.32 1.97 4.38
C GLU A 9 4.06 2.84 4.52
N SER A 10 3.71 3.61 3.48
CA SER A 10 2.49 4.42 3.48
C SER A 10 1.22 3.55 3.65
N ALA A 11 1.18 2.40 2.97
CA ALA A 11 0.09 1.44 3.12
C ALA A 11 0.06 0.85 4.54
N ALA A 12 1.20 0.45 5.10
CA ALA A 12 1.31 -0.12 6.44
C ALA A 12 0.87 0.87 7.53
N LEU A 13 1.09 2.17 7.33
CA LEU A 13 0.62 3.24 8.21
C LEU A 13 -0.86 3.61 8.01
N GLY A 14 -1.55 2.94 7.07
CA GLY A 14 -2.97 3.16 6.78
C GLY A 14 -3.28 4.47 6.09
N ALA A 15 -2.36 4.98 5.24
CA ALA A 15 -2.65 6.10 4.36
C ALA A 15 -3.94 5.85 3.55
N ALA A 16 -4.66 6.92 3.19
CA ALA A 16 -5.89 6.79 2.40
C ALA A 16 -5.60 6.44 0.93
N GLY A 17 -4.39 6.77 0.47
CA GLY A 17 -3.94 6.58 -0.89
C GLY A 17 -2.60 7.26 -1.11
N LEU A 18 -2.15 7.26 -2.37
CA LEU A 18 -0.87 7.80 -2.81
C LEU A 18 -1.09 8.60 -4.10
N VAL A 19 -0.24 9.61 -4.31
CA VAL A 19 -0.16 10.34 -5.57
C VAL A 19 1.22 10.09 -6.17
N LEU A 20 1.25 9.43 -7.32
CA LEU A 20 2.49 9.24 -8.09
C LEU A 20 2.63 10.41 -9.06
N TRP A 21 3.68 11.19 -8.87
CA TRP A 21 3.99 12.36 -9.69
C TRP A 21 5.33 12.16 -10.40
N GLY A 22 5.40 12.61 -11.65
CA GLY A 22 6.62 12.62 -12.45
C GLY A 22 6.68 13.89 -13.31
N ASP A 23 7.90 14.34 -13.61
CA ASP A 23 8.11 15.51 -14.45
C ASP A 23 8.03 15.18 -15.95
N LEU A 24 8.10 16.21 -16.81
CA LEU A 24 8.01 16.04 -18.26
C LEU A 24 9.15 15.18 -18.85
N SER A 25 10.27 15.00 -18.14
CA SER A 25 11.41 14.17 -18.56
C SER A 25 11.02 12.75 -18.96
N TYR A 26 10.02 12.17 -18.30
CA TYR A 26 9.58 10.79 -18.56
C TYR A 26 8.83 10.61 -19.88
N SER A 27 8.39 11.70 -20.50
CA SER A 27 7.63 11.68 -21.76
C SER A 27 8.32 12.44 -22.90
N ARG A 28 9.61 12.79 -22.77
CA ARG A 28 10.34 13.61 -23.76
C ARG A 28 10.64 12.90 -25.07
N SER A 29 10.72 11.57 -25.09
CA SER A 29 11.00 10.79 -26.30
C SER A 29 10.28 9.44 -26.30
N ALA A 30 10.26 8.77 -27.45
CA ALA A 30 9.70 7.43 -27.58
C ALA A 30 10.42 6.43 -26.66
N GLU A 31 11.74 6.57 -26.51
CA GLU A 31 12.58 5.73 -25.64
C GLU A 31 12.26 5.98 -24.16
N SER A 32 12.10 7.24 -23.74
CA SER A 32 11.68 7.58 -22.37
C SER A 32 10.30 6.98 -22.04
N CYS A 33 9.33 7.13 -22.94
CA CYS A 33 8.00 6.53 -22.79
C CYS A 33 8.05 5.00 -22.74
N ALA A 34 8.87 4.36 -23.58
CA ALA A 34 9.03 2.90 -23.58
C ALA A 34 9.66 2.39 -22.28
N SER A 35 10.67 3.10 -21.77
CA SER A 35 11.31 2.80 -20.48
C SER A 35 10.34 2.96 -19.31
N LEU A 36 9.57 4.05 -19.30
CA LEU A 36 8.51 4.28 -18.30
C LEU A 36 7.46 3.16 -18.37
N ARG A 37 6.97 2.82 -19.57
CA ARG A 37 6.01 1.72 -19.76
C ARG A 37 6.57 0.42 -19.19
N HIS A 38 7.82 0.09 -19.49
CA HIS A 38 8.46 -1.11 -18.97
C HIS A 38 8.44 -1.10 -17.44
N TYR A 39 8.92 -0.02 -16.80
CA TYR A 39 8.91 0.09 -15.34
C TYR A 39 7.51 -0.02 -14.72
N LEU A 40 6.50 0.60 -15.33
CA LEU A 40 5.11 0.52 -14.89
C LEU A 40 4.58 -0.91 -14.94
N VAL A 41 4.85 -1.65 -16.01
CA VAL A 41 4.31 -3.00 -16.20
C VAL A 41 5.10 -4.04 -15.41
N SER A 42 6.43 -3.93 -15.36
CA SER A 42 7.29 -4.95 -14.76
C SER A 42 7.46 -4.80 -13.26
N THR A 43 7.38 -3.57 -12.74
CA THR A 43 7.87 -3.25 -11.39
C THR A 43 6.83 -2.51 -10.57
N LEU A 44 6.45 -1.30 -10.98
CA LEU A 44 5.60 -0.44 -10.16
C LEU A 44 4.16 -0.96 -10.09
N GLY A 45 3.56 -1.28 -11.23
CA GLY A 45 2.19 -1.77 -11.32
C GLY A 45 1.94 -3.03 -10.49
N PRO A 46 2.74 -4.10 -10.66
CA PRO A 46 2.61 -5.31 -9.83
C PRO A 46 2.76 -5.03 -8.34
N TYR A 47 3.69 -4.13 -7.95
CA TYR A 47 3.88 -3.78 -6.55
C TYR A 47 2.70 -2.99 -5.96
N VAL A 48 2.19 -1.99 -6.69
CA VAL A 48 1.00 -1.22 -6.31
C VAL A 48 -0.21 -2.15 -6.16
N ALA A 49 -0.43 -3.04 -7.15
CA ALA A 49 -1.52 -4.03 -7.06
C ALA A 49 -1.37 -4.92 -5.81
N ASN A 50 -0.15 -5.39 -5.52
CA ASN A 50 0.12 -6.21 -4.33
C ASN A 50 -0.29 -5.50 -3.03
N VAL A 51 0.21 -4.28 -2.79
CA VAL A 51 -0.11 -3.55 -1.55
C VAL A 51 -1.58 -3.14 -1.50
N THR A 52 -2.20 -2.80 -2.62
CA THR A 52 -3.60 -2.38 -2.69
C THR A 52 -4.51 -3.55 -2.33
N VAL A 53 -4.32 -4.73 -2.93
CA VAL A 53 -5.15 -5.90 -2.62
C VAL A 53 -4.88 -6.37 -1.19
N ALA A 54 -3.62 -6.34 -0.71
CA ALA A 54 -3.32 -6.69 0.68
C ALA A 54 -4.03 -5.77 1.68
N ALA A 55 -4.07 -4.46 1.44
CA ALA A 55 -4.79 -3.51 2.28
C ALA A 55 -6.31 -3.72 2.25
N GLN A 56 -6.87 -4.05 1.08
CA GLN A 56 -8.29 -4.37 0.91
C GLN A 56 -8.67 -5.67 1.66
N GLU A 57 -7.89 -6.74 1.50
CA GLU A 57 -8.11 -8.01 2.20
C GLU A 57 -8.00 -7.84 3.72
N CYS A 58 -7.01 -7.06 4.19
CA CYS A 58 -6.87 -6.77 5.61
C CYS A 58 -8.08 -5.99 6.15
N SER A 59 -8.53 -4.97 5.42
CA SER A 59 -9.75 -4.23 5.77
C SER A 59 -10.97 -5.15 5.84
N SER A 60 -11.19 -5.96 4.81
CA SER A 60 -12.35 -6.86 4.73
C SER A 60 -12.35 -7.93 5.81
N ARG A 61 -11.19 -8.57 6.07
CA ARG A 61 -11.11 -9.73 6.98
C ARG A 61 -10.98 -9.32 8.44
N TRP A 62 -10.28 -8.22 8.73
CA TRP A 62 -9.89 -7.86 10.10
C TRP A 62 -10.60 -6.62 10.62
N CYS A 63 -10.97 -5.70 9.72
CA CYS A 63 -11.71 -4.49 10.06
C CYS A 63 -13.13 -4.51 9.52
N HIS A 64 -13.67 -5.70 9.21
CA HIS A 64 -15.01 -5.96 8.66
C HIS A 64 -15.41 -5.07 7.46
N GLY A 65 -14.44 -4.55 6.70
CA GLY A 65 -14.68 -3.62 5.60
C GLY A 65 -14.99 -2.17 6.04
N HIS A 66 -14.86 -1.87 7.32
CA HIS A 66 -15.28 -0.62 7.95
C HIS A 66 -14.12 0.16 8.60
N GLY A 67 -12.89 -0.26 8.31
CA GLY A 67 -11.69 0.47 8.72
C GLY A 67 -10.47 0.14 7.86
N ARG A 68 -9.39 0.85 8.10
CA ARG A 68 -8.07 0.58 7.51
C ARG A 68 -7.20 -0.18 8.50
N CYS A 69 -6.42 -1.12 8.01
CA CYS A 69 -5.35 -1.70 8.81
C CYS A 69 -4.20 -0.70 8.97
N VAL A 70 -3.74 -0.54 10.20
CA VAL A 70 -2.64 0.35 10.59
C VAL A 70 -1.67 -0.46 11.43
N ARG A 71 -0.38 -0.38 11.11
CA ARG A 71 0.67 -1.05 11.87
C ARG A 71 0.63 -0.64 13.33
N ARG A 72 0.72 -1.62 14.23
CA ARG A 72 0.67 -1.39 15.68
C ARG A 72 1.91 -0.65 16.17
N GLN A 73 3.09 -1.15 15.79
CA GLN A 73 4.40 -0.63 16.23
C GLN A 73 5.07 0.14 15.10
N LEU A 74 5.20 1.46 15.26
CA LEU A 74 5.77 2.32 14.22
C LEU A 74 7.22 1.98 13.87
N HIS A 75 8.00 1.50 14.86
CA HIS A 75 9.41 1.15 14.70
C HIS A 75 9.64 -0.26 14.11
N ASP A 76 8.59 -1.10 14.01
CA ASP A 76 8.68 -2.39 13.32
C ASP A 76 8.57 -2.19 11.81
N LEU A 77 9.69 -1.82 11.19
CA LEU A 77 9.79 -1.57 9.76
C LEU A 77 9.62 -2.84 8.90
N GLY A 78 9.61 -4.03 9.51
CA GLY A 78 9.40 -5.30 8.81
C GLY A 78 7.93 -5.62 8.56
N SER A 79 7.03 -5.07 9.37
CA SER A 79 5.59 -5.30 9.24
C SER A 79 5.00 -4.43 8.13
N LEU A 80 4.72 -5.05 6.98
CA LEU A 80 4.21 -4.41 5.78
C LEU A 80 2.93 -5.13 5.29
N LEU A 81 2.10 -4.42 4.52
CA LEU A 81 0.91 -4.98 3.90
C LEU A 81 1.24 -5.52 2.50
N HIS A 82 1.62 -6.80 2.43
CA HIS A 82 1.83 -7.54 1.19
C HIS A 82 0.97 -8.81 1.13
N LEU A 83 0.53 -9.16 -0.08
CA LEU A 83 -0.26 -10.35 -0.35
C LEU A 83 0.46 -11.61 0.12
N GLY A 84 -0.25 -12.45 0.88
CA GLY A 84 0.23 -13.75 1.35
C GLY A 84 1.27 -13.72 2.48
N THR A 85 1.89 -12.58 2.78
CA THR A 85 2.93 -12.46 3.82
C THR A 85 2.54 -11.57 4.99
N THR A 86 1.41 -10.86 4.89
CA THR A 86 0.94 -9.97 5.97
C THR A 86 0.62 -10.77 7.23
N SER A 87 1.35 -10.49 8.31
CA SER A 87 0.99 -10.92 9.67
C SER A 87 -0.06 -9.97 10.26
N LEU A 88 -1.32 -10.40 10.32
CA LEU A 88 -2.42 -9.59 10.85
C LEU A 88 -2.22 -9.19 12.33
N ALA A 89 -1.44 -9.96 13.09
CA ALA A 89 -1.10 -9.65 14.48
C ALA A 89 -0.33 -8.32 14.63
N SER A 90 0.42 -7.92 13.60
CA SER A 90 1.17 -6.66 13.59
C SER A 90 0.30 -5.43 13.30
N PHE A 91 -0.99 -5.62 12.99
CA PHE A 91 -1.90 -4.55 12.59
C PHE A 91 -3.08 -4.40 13.56
N ARG A 92 -3.65 -3.19 13.59
CA ARG A 92 -4.92 -2.86 14.25
C ARG A 92 -5.81 -2.13 13.27
N CYS A 93 -7.10 -2.04 13.57
CA CYS A 93 -8.02 -1.29 12.75
C CYS A 93 -8.11 0.18 13.16
N HIS A 94 -8.12 1.05 12.15
CA HIS A 94 -8.50 2.45 12.27
C HIS A 94 -9.85 2.63 11.56
N CYS A 95 -10.91 2.75 12.36
CA CYS A 95 -12.28 2.71 11.89
C CYS A 95 -12.65 3.96 11.09
N TYR A 96 -13.49 3.76 10.07
CA TYR A 96 -14.14 4.86 9.39
C TYR A 96 -15.15 5.53 10.32
N ARG A 97 -15.58 6.73 9.94
CA ARG A 97 -16.55 7.48 10.73
C ARG A 97 -17.86 6.70 10.88
N GLY A 98 -18.33 6.57 12.12
CA GLY A 98 -19.55 5.84 12.48
C GLY A 98 -19.32 4.42 13.00
N TRP A 99 -18.07 3.95 12.98
CA TRP A 99 -17.68 2.61 13.36
C TRP A 99 -16.72 2.63 14.56
N SER A 100 -16.71 1.56 15.37
CA SER A 100 -15.92 1.51 16.61
C SER A 100 -15.69 0.07 17.08
N GLY A 101 -14.70 -0.11 17.96
CA GLY A 101 -14.30 -1.43 18.46
C GLY A 101 -13.03 -1.93 17.77
N GLU A 102 -12.60 -3.15 18.12
CA GLU A 102 -11.33 -3.69 17.63
C GLU A 102 -11.37 -4.00 16.11
N GLY A 103 -12.55 -4.37 15.59
CA GLY A 103 -12.79 -4.71 14.18
C GLY A 103 -13.64 -3.70 13.39
N CYS A 104 -13.93 -2.52 13.94
CA CYS A 104 -14.67 -1.41 13.30
C CYS A 104 -16.10 -1.66 12.83
#